data_AF-A0AAD4S0Y6-F1
#
_entry.id   AF-A0AAD4S0Y6-F1
#
_cell.length_a   1.000
_cell.length_b   1.000
_cell.length_c   1.000
_cell.angle_alpha   90.00
_cell.angle_beta   90.00
_cell.angle_gamma   90.00
#
_symmetry.space_group_name_H-M   'P 1'
#
loop_
_entity.id
_entity.type
_entity.pdbx_description
1 polymer ?
#
loop_
_entity_poly.entity_id
_entity_poly.type
_entity_poly.pdbx_seq_one_letter_code
_entity_poly.pdbx_strand_id
1 'polypeptide(L)'
;MQALHQHQKADIEHQIGIPAVVVFPPEEVKFKLQTVPVDAKAVDGDGLTVYVDAADHREAFSVPSHVVEAVLERSKARTSKDYPKAYALHKNIIDAGYRMLKGSNNVDILARKYRIRLRGIDAPENRQPFGKEAKEELTHLVQGKCLIVHVYGEDQYGRLVGDVYCNGKFAQEIMLKKGLAWHYAAYDKRPELIEWAKKARAAGVGLWASSDPKEPWEWRKNNSRNRKLGKLN
;
A
#
# COMPACT_ATOMS: atom_id res chain seq x y z
N MET A 1 14.06 -35.70 -70.68
CA MET A 1 14.55 -37.06 -70.36
C MET A 1 15.70 -36.87 -69.40
N GLN A 2 15.69 -37.24 -68.12
CA GLN A 2 14.98 -38.24 -67.33
C GLN A 2 14.91 -37.75 -65.88
N ALA A 3 13.95 -38.28 -65.14
CA ALA A 3 13.69 -38.01 -63.73
C ALA A 3 14.40 -39.01 -62.79
N LEU A 4 14.14 -38.82 -61.48
CA LEU A 4 14.42 -39.64 -60.29
C LEU A 4 15.79 -39.37 -59.60
N HIS A 5 15.91 -39.23 -58.27
CA HIS A 5 15.14 -39.76 -57.13
C HIS A 5 15.19 -38.80 -55.92
N GLN A 6 14.11 -38.77 -55.14
CA GLN A 6 14.03 -38.26 -53.76
C GLN A 6 14.91 -39.09 -52.81
N HIS A 7 15.45 -38.45 -51.77
CA HIS A 7 15.52 -39.00 -50.41
C HIS A 7 15.56 -37.89 -49.35
N GLN A 8 14.74 -38.07 -48.31
CA GLN A 8 14.52 -37.20 -47.15
C GLN A 8 15.73 -37.10 -46.21
N LYS A 9 15.94 -35.90 -45.65
CA LYS A 9 16.38 -35.63 -44.26
C LYS A 9 15.65 -34.35 -43.82
N ALA A 10 14.60 -34.46 -43.01
CA ALA A 10 14.63 -34.43 -41.54
C ALA A 10 15.01 -33.05 -41.00
N ASP A 11 13.97 -32.34 -40.54
CA ASP A 11 13.86 -31.43 -39.40
C ASP A 11 15.06 -30.55 -39.01
N ILE A 12 14.80 -29.24 -38.91
CA ILE A 12 14.81 -28.50 -37.63
C ILE A 12 14.15 -27.14 -37.90
N GLU A 13 12.89 -27.01 -37.48
CA GLU A 13 12.29 -25.72 -37.19
C GLU A 13 13.04 -25.11 -36.00
N HIS A 14 13.61 -23.92 -36.17
CA HIS A 14 13.99 -23.10 -35.02
C HIS A 14 13.02 -21.93 -34.91
N GLN A 15 11.87 -22.26 -34.36
CA GLN A 15 10.92 -21.34 -33.78
C GLN A 15 11.58 -20.75 -32.52
N ILE A 16 12.30 -19.64 -32.67
CA ILE A 16 12.71 -18.82 -31.52
C ILE A 16 11.47 -18.14 -30.96
N GLY A 17 10.81 -18.85 -30.05
CA GLY A 17 9.79 -18.31 -29.18
C GLY A 17 10.37 -17.15 -28.38
N ILE A 18 10.04 -15.94 -28.79
CA ILE A 18 10.13 -14.75 -27.95
C ILE A 18 9.30 -15.06 -26.71
N PRO A 19 9.87 -15.09 -25.48
CA PRO A 19 9.02 -15.21 -24.30
C PRO A 19 8.15 -13.96 -24.28
N ALA A 20 6.83 -14.17 -24.26
CA ALA A 20 5.85 -13.11 -24.14
C ALA A 20 6.24 -12.23 -22.95
N VAL A 21 6.78 -11.05 -23.25
CA VAL A 21 6.92 -9.98 -22.27
C VAL A 21 5.48 -9.68 -21.86
N VAL A 22 5.11 -10.09 -20.66
CA VAL A 22 3.90 -9.59 -20.01
C VAL A 22 4.20 -8.12 -19.72
N VAL A 23 3.99 -7.29 -20.75
CA VAL A 23 3.93 -5.85 -20.63
C VAL A 23 2.62 -5.58 -19.90
N PHE A 24 2.69 -5.46 -18.57
CA PHE A 24 1.61 -4.81 -17.85
C PHE A 24 1.48 -3.41 -18.46
N PRO A 25 0.30 -3.02 -18.99
CA PRO A 25 0.13 -1.66 -19.48
C PRO A 25 0.49 -0.68 -18.35
N PRO A 26 0.96 0.55 -18.66
CA PRO A 26 1.12 1.56 -17.63
C PRO A 26 -0.22 1.70 -16.92
N GLU A 27 -0.29 1.22 -15.68
CA GLU A 27 -1.54 1.23 -14.91
C GLU A 27 -2.02 2.68 -14.86
N GLU A 28 -3.16 2.96 -15.48
CA GLU A 28 -3.75 4.28 -15.42
C GLU A 28 -4.21 4.55 -13.98
N VAL A 29 -4.00 5.78 -13.52
CA VAL A 29 -4.49 6.19 -12.20
C VAL A 29 -6.02 6.16 -12.23
N LYS A 30 -6.64 5.21 -11.51
CA LYS A 30 -8.09 5.06 -11.45
C LYS A 30 -8.76 6.26 -10.80
N PHE A 31 -8.19 6.73 -9.69
CA PHE A 31 -8.63 7.93 -8.99
C PHE A 31 -7.55 8.46 -8.06
N LYS A 32 -7.76 9.67 -7.56
CA LYS A 32 -6.86 10.34 -6.63
C LYS A 32 -7.56 10.61 -5.31
N LEU A 33 -6.92 10.23 -4.21
CA LEU A 33 -7.35 10.61 -2.87
C LEU A 33 -6.51 11.79 -2.37
N GLN A 34 -7.17 12.71 -1.68
CA GLN A 34 -6.53 13.74 -0.88
C GLN A 34 -6.87 13.49 0.58
N THR A 35 -5.86 13.23 1.40
CA THR A 35 -6.09 12.82 2.79
C THR A 35 -6.16 14.03 3.71
N VAL A 36 -6.82 13.85 4.85
CA VAL A 36 -6.57 14.68 6.04
C VAL A 36 -5.16 14.37 6.60
N PRO A 37 -4.63 15.14 7.57
CA PRO A 37 -3.33 14.87 8.18
C PRO A 37 -3.23 13.45 8.74
N VAL A 38 -2.13 12.76 8.40
CA VAL A 38 -1.93 11.35 8.79
C VAL A 38 -1.53 11.24 10.27
N ASP A 39 -2.19 10.32 10.99
CA ASP A 39 -1.80 9.91 12.34
C ASP A 39 -0.53 9.05 12.29
N ALA A 40 0.49 9.39 13.08
CA ALA A 40 1.74 8.64 13.17
C ALA A 40 1.54 7.15 13.52
N LYS A 41 0.49 6.82 14.29
CA LYS A 41 0.16 5.43 14.65
C LYS A 41 -0.42 4.61 13.51
N ALA A 42 -0.81 5.27 12.42
CA ALA A 42 -1.48 4.66 11.28
C ALA A 42 -0.50 4.13 10.21
N VAL A 43 0.81 4.23 10.45
CA VAL A 43 1.86 3.89 9.48
C VAL A 43 2.52 2.55 9.82
N ASP A 44 2.83 1.80 8.76
CA ASP A 44 3.62 0.57 8.76
C ASP A 44 4.89 0.77 7.89
N GLY A 45 5.72 -0.25 7.69
CA GLY A 45 6.94 -0.13 6.87
C GLY A 45 6.67 0.25 5.40
N ASP A 46 5.57 -0.20 4.80
CA ASP A 46 5.22 0.00 3.39
C ASP A 46 3.71 0.15 3.13
N GLY A 47 2.97 0.46 4.19
CA GLY A 47 1.54 0.68 4.16
C GLY A 47 1.13 1.70 5.21
N LEU A 48 -0.07 2.25 5.05
CA LEU A 48 -0.62 3.21 6.00
C LEU A 48 -2.15 3.22 5.95
N THR A 49 -2.78 3.53 7.07
CA THR A 49 -4.20 3.88 7.12
C THR A 49 -4.34 5.39 7.00
N VAL A 50 -5.15 5.85 6.07
CA VAL A 50 -5.44 7.26 5.85
C VAL A 50 -6.93 7.52 5.99
N TYR A 51 -7.27 8.79 6.17
CA TYR A 51 -8.65 9.25 6.21
C TYR A 51 -8.85 10.33 5.15
N VAL A 52 -10.00 10.32 4.50
CA VAL A 52 -10.43 11.34 3.53
C VAL A 52 -11.69 11.98 4.09
N ASP A 53 -11.76 13.31 4.06
CA ASP A 53 -12.94 14.04 4.51
C ASP A 53 -14.16 13.60 3.69
N ALA A 54 -15.24 13.20 4.36
CA ALA A 54 -16.47 12.78 3.70
C ALA A 54 -17.18 13.96 3.00
N ALA A 55 -16.83 15.21 3.31
CA ALA A 55 -17.29 16.40 2.60
C ALA A 55 -16.50 16.67 1.29
N ASP A 56 -15.41 15.96 1.04
CA ASP A 56 -14.71 16.03 -0.26
C ASP A 56 -15.68 15.64 -1.37
N HIS A 57 -15.75 16.43 -2.44
CA HIS A 57 -16.72 16.22 -3.53
C HIS A 57 -16.65 14.83 -4.18
N ARG A 58 -15.52 14.12 -4.09
CA ARG A 58 -15.34 12.76 -4.62
C ARG A 58 -15.90 11.70 -3.68
N GLU A 59 -15.97 12.00 -2.38
CA GLU A 59 -16.49 11.12 -1.34
C GLU A 59 -17.95 11.40 -0.99
N ALA A 60 -18.38 12.66 -1.05
CA ALA A 60 -19.68 13.12 -0.55
C ALA A 60 -20.87 12.34 -1.14
N PHE A 61 -20.80 11.97 -2.42
CA PHE A 61 -21.83 11.18 -3.09
C PHE A 61 -21.82 9.69 -2.74
N SER A 62 -20.77 9.21 -2.07
CA SER A 62 -20.57 7.80 -1.71
C SER A 62 -20.85 7.50 -0.24
N VAL A 63 -21.19 8.51 0.58
CA VAL A 63 -21.47 8.31 2.01
C VAL A 63 -22.85 7.68 2.21
N PRO A 64 -22.97 6.50 2.82
CA PRO A 64 -24.27 5.85 3.02
C PRO A 64 -25.18 6.64 3.96
N SER A 65 -26.49 6.68 3.69
CA SER A 65 -27.47 7.41 4.51
C SER A 65 -27.45 7.03 5.98
N HIS A 66 -27.32 5.73 6.29
CA HIS A 66 -27.25 5.25 7.67
C HIS A 66 -26.04 5.79 8.44
N VAL A 67 -24.93 6.12 7.76
CA VAL A 67 -23.76 6.75 8.39
C VAL A 67 -24.07 8.20 8.72
N VAL A 68 -24.70 8.93 7.79
CA VAL A 68 -25.11 10.32 8.00
C VAL A 68 -26.09 10.43 9.16
N GLU A 69 -27.10 9.56 9.19
CA GLU A 69 -28.08 9.45 10.26
C GLU A 69 -27.40 9.15 11.60
N ALA A 70 -26.50 8.18 11.65
CA ALA A 70 -25.77 7.83 12.86
C ALA A 70 -24.92 9.00 13.41
N VAL A 71 -24.32 9.81 12.53
CA VAL A 71 -23.57 11.02 12.92
C VAL A 71 -24.50 12.06 13.56
N LEU A 72 -25.64 12.33 12.92
CA LEU A 72 -26.63 13.29 13.42
C LEU A 72 -27.21 12.84 14.77
N GLU A 73 -27.61 11.58 14.88
CA GLU A 73 -28.12 11.02 16.13
C GLU A 73 -27.06 11.02 17.24
N ARG A 74 -25.81 10.72 16.91
CA ARG A 74 -24.71 10.73 17.87
C ARG A 74 -24.51 12.14 18.42
N SER A 75 -24.59 13.16 17.58
CA SER A 75 -24.50 14.56 18.00
C SER A 75 -25.60 14.90 19.00
N LYS A 76 -26.86 14.55 18.67
CA LYS A 76 -28.02 14.74 19.57
C LYS A 76 -27.83 14.03 20.91
N ALA A 77 -27.41 12.76 20.89
CA ALA A 77 -27.18 11.96 22.09
C ALA A 77 -26.10 12.56 23.00
N ARG A 78 -25.04 13.15 22.43
CA ARG A 78 -24.00 13.85 23.22
C ARG A 78 -24.55 15.11 23.88
N THR A 79 -25.35 15.89 23.17
CA THR A 79 -25.99 17.10 23.71
C THR A 79 -26.95 16.75 24.85
N SER A 80 -27.69 15.65 24.74
CA SER A 80 -28.56 15.14 25.81
C SER A 80 -27.83 14.35 26.90
N LYS A 81 -26.49 14.26 26.85
CA LYS A 81 -25.64 13.47 27.77
C LYS A 81 -25.97 11.97 27.81
N ASP A 82 -26.59 11.43 26.77
CA ASP A 82 -26.80 10.00 26.56
C ASP A 82 -25.53 9.37 25.94
N TYR A 83 -24.52 9.17 26.79
CA TYR A 83 -23.25 8.60 26.38
C TYR A 83 -23.32 7.14 25.89
N PRO A 84 -24.14 6.24 26.49
CA PRO A 84 -24.31 4.89 25.97
C PRO A 84 -24.80 4.88 24.52
N LYS A 85 -25.84 5.65 24.18
CA LYS A 85 -26.33 5.77 22.80
C LYS A 85 -25.26 6.38 21.88
N ALA A 86 -24.60 7.45 22.32
CA ALA A 86 -23.54 8.08 21.54
C ALA A 86 -22.36 7.13 21.23
N TYR A 87 -22.00 6.25 22.17
CA TYR A 87 -20.95 5.24 21.98
C TYR A 87 -21.39 4.14 21.00
N ALA A 88 -22.61 3.63 21.12
CA ALA A 88 -23.16 2.64 20.19
C ALA A 88 -23.18 3.18 18.74
N LEU A 89 -23.66 4.41 18.55
CA LEU A 89 -23.66 5.07 17.25
C LEU A 89 -22.23 5.32 16.73
N HIS A 90 -21.30 5.69 17.61
CA HIS A 90 -19.89 5.83 17.22
C HIS A 90 -19.30 4.52 16.71
N LYS A 91 -19.63 3.39 17.36
CA LYS A 91 -19.20 2.07 16.92
C LYS A 91 -19.76 1.74 15.53
N ASN A 92 -21.05 2.00 15.28
CA ASN A 92 -21.66 1.79 13.96
C ASN A 92 -20.94 2.59 12.85
N ILE A 93 -20.55 3.85 13.14
CA ILE A 93 -19.77 4.67 12.21
C ILE A 93 -18.40 4.03 11.91
N ILE A 94 -17.71 3.52 12.95
CA ILE A 94 -16.43 2.83 12.80
C ILE A 94 -16.56 1.54 11.98
N ASP A 95 -17.58 0.74 12.28
CA ASP A 95 -17.84 -0.54 11.62
C ASP A 95 -18.20 -0.34 10.14
N ALA A 96 -18.83 0.80 9.80
CA ALA A 96 -19.07 1.22 8.42
C ALA A 96 -17.82 1.77 7.69
N GLY A 97 -16.66 1.80 8.35
CA GLY A 97 -15.40 2.27 7.76
C GLY A 97 -15.20 3.78 7.84
N TYR A 98 -15.90 4.48 8.72
CA TYR A 98 -15.78 5.92 8.92
C TYR A 98 -15.23 6.25 10.32
N ARG A 99 -14.82 7.49 10.53
CA ARG A 99 -14.38 7.97 11.84
C ARG A 99 -14.71 9.44 12.03
N MET A 100 -15.06 9.81 13.26
CA MET A 100 -15.12 11.21 13.67
C MET A 100 -13.70 11.66 14.04
N LEU A 101 -13.16 12.61 13.29
CA LEU A 101 -11.86 13.23 13.53
C LEU A 101 -12.05 14.66 14.03
N LYS A 102 -11.03 15.20 14.70
CA LYS A 102 -10.97 16.62 15.04
C LYS A 102 -10.31 17.39 13.90
N GLY A 103 -11.07 18.26 13.26
CA GLY A 103 -10.58 19.21 12.28
C GLY A 103 -9.97 20.45 12.92
N SER A 104 -9.64 21.42 12.07
CA SER A 104 -9.23 22.76 12.51
C SER A 104 -10.33 23.38 13.38
N ASN A 105 -9.93 24.08 14.44
CA ASN A 105 -10.83 24.71 15.42
C ASN A 105 -11.72 23.73 16.22
N ASN A 106 -11.28 22.48 16.38
CA ASN A 106 -11.95 21.45 17.20
C ASN A 106 -13.34 21.01 16.70
N VAL A 107 -13.64 21.33 15.44
CA VAL A 107 -14.86 20.88 14.73
C VAL A 107 -14.75 19.39 14.41
N ASP A 108 -15.82 18.63 14.63
CA ASP A 108 -15.88 17.22 14.27
C ASP A 108 -16.02 17.05 12.76
N ILE A 109 -15.12 16.28 12.14
CA ILE A 109 -15.14 15.90 10.73
C ILE A 109 -15.51 14.42 10.62
N LEU A 110 -16.46 14.09 9.76
CA LEU A 110 -16.68 12.70 9.34
C LEU A 110 -15.66 12.36 8.25
N ALA A 111 -14.86 11.33 8.45
CA ALA A 111 -13.84 10.93 7.48
C ALA A 111 -13.91 9.45 7.17
N ARG A 112 -13.78 9.10 5.89
CA ARG A 112 -13.74 7.70 5.41
C ARG A 112 -12.35 7.13 5.57
N LYS A 113 -12.27 5.91 6.08
CA LYS A 113 -11.01 5.18 6.30
C LYS A 113 -10.60 4.43 5.02
N TYR A 114 -9.32 4.57 4.66
CA TYR A 114 -8.69 3.78 3.61
C TYR A 114 -7.40 3.14 4.11
N ARG A 115 -7.12 1.91 3.67
CA ARG A 115 -5.83 1.26 3.89
C ARG A 115 -5.05 1.32 2.58
N ILE A 116 -3.86 1.90 2.63
CA ILE A 116 -3.01 2.12 1.46
C ILE A 116 -1.81 1.18 1.54
N ARG A 117 -1.50 0.52 0.41
CA ARG A 117 -0.25 -0.21 0.18
C ARG A 117 0.58 0.59 -0.82
N LEU A 118 1.82 0.93 -0.44
CA LEU A 118 2.73 1.64 -1.33
C LEU A 118 3.09 0.74 -2.52
N ARG A 119 2.67 1.14 -3.72
CA ARG A 119 2.90 0.37 -4.93
C ARG A 119 4.39 0.19 -5.21
N GLY A 120 4.79 -1.02 -5.62
CA GLY A 120 6.12 -1.34 -6.12
C GLY A 120 7.23 -1.52 -5.07
N ILE A 121 6.96 -1.33 -3.78
CA ILE A 121 7.96 -1.54 -2.72
C ILE A 121 7.46 -2.55 -1.69
N ASP A 122 8.34 -3.28 -1.00
CA ASP A 122 8.02 -4.14 0.15
C ASP A 122 9.03 -3.85 1.27
N ALA A 123 8.57 -3.35 2.42
CA ALA A 123 9.47 -3.01 3.53
C ALA A 123 9.69 -4.22 4.45
N PRO A 124 10.83 -4.28 5.17
CA PRO A 124 11.01 -5.30 6.21
C PRO A 124 9.89 -5.24 7.25
N GLU A 125 9.42 -6.41 7.66
CA GLU A 125 8.39 -6.53 8.70
C GLU A 125 8.91 -5.94 10.02
N ASN A 126 8.03 -5.44 10.90
CA ASN A 126 8.45 -4.78 12.15
C ASN A 126 9.36 -5.64 13.08
N ARG A 127 9.35 -6.97 12.93
CA ARG A 127 10.23 -7.90 13.67
C ARG A 127 11.45 -8.38 12.86
N GLN A 128 11.55 -7.99 11.61
CA GLN A 128 12.68 -8.23 10.73
C GLN A 128 13.72 -7.12 10.96
N PRO A 129 15.03 -7.39 10.77
CA PRO A 129 16.04 -6.34 10.73
C PRO A 129 15.62 -5.20 9.79
N PHE A 130 15.86 -3.95 10.21
CA PHE A 130 15.46 -2.71 9.51
C PHE A 130 13.95 -2.43 9.43
N GLY A 131 13.10 -3.26 10.05
CA GLY A 131 11.65 -3.05 10.01
C GLY A 131 11.17 -1.85 10.82
N LYS A 132 11.80 -1.57 11.95
CA LYS A 132 11.47 -0.39 12.77
C LYS A 132 11.90 0.88 12.06
N GLU A 133 13.10 0.87 11.52
CA GLU A 133 13.73 1.97 10.79
C GLU A 133 12.92 2.32 9.53
N ALA A 134 12.44 1.31 8.79
CA ALA A 134 11.55 1.53 7.65
C ALA A 134 10.23 2.20 8.08
N LYS A 135 9.59 1.69 9.14
CA LYS A 135 8.36 2.28 9.68
C LYS A 135 8.59 3.70 10.17
N GLU A 136 9.66 3.96 10.90
CA GLU A 136 10.00 5.27 11.45
C GLU A 136 10.25 6.29 10.33
N GLU A 137 10.98 5.90 9.29
CA GLU A 137 11.19 6.77 8.13
C GLU A 137 9.87 7.11 7.44
N LEU A 138 9.04 6.10 7.12
CA LEU A 138 7.76 6.37 6.47
C LEU A 138 6.87 7.25 7.36
N THR A 139 6.87 7.00 8.67
CA THR A 139 6.14 7.81 9.66
C THR A 139 6.61 9.25 9.62
N HIS A 140 7.94 9.49 9.67
CA HIS A 140 8.51 10.83 9.61
C HIS A 140 8.16 11.56 8.30
N LEU A 141 8.09 10.83 7.18
CA LEU A 141 7.69 11.40 5.90
C LEU A 141 6.25 11.89 5.92
N VAL A 142 5.30 11.14 6.48
CA VAL A 142 3.86 11.38 6.29
C VAL A 142 3.14 11.99 7.50
N GLN A 143 3.66 11.82 8.72
CA GLN A 143 2.94 12.19 9.94
C GLN A 143 2.58 13.68 9.96
N GLY A 144 1.35 13.98 10.37
CA GLY A 144 0.83 15.34 10.48
C GLY A 144 0.65 16.06 9.14
N LYS A 145 0.83 15.39 8.00
CA LYS A 145 0.73 15.99 6.67
C LYS A 145 -0.42 15.38 5.88
N CYS A 146 -1.00 16.18 5.00
CA CYS A 146 -1.94 15.69 4.00
C CYS A 146 -1.19 15.01 2.86
N LEU A 147 -1.77 13.95 2.31
CA LEU A 147 -1.18 13.17 1.22
C LEU A 147 -2.03 13.28 -0.03
N ILE A 148 -1.37 13.14 -1.17
CA ILE A 148 -2.01 12.80 -2.44
C ILE A 148 -1.69 11.35 -2.73
N VAL A 149 -2.71 10.52 -2.91
CA VAL A 149 -2.54 9.10 -3.27
C VAL A 149 -3.12 8.89 -4.65
N HIS A 150 -2.27 8.50 -5.60
CA HIS A 150 -2.71 8.03 -6.91
C HIS A 150 -3.00 6.53 -6.80
N VAL A 151 -4.26 6.14 -6.93
CA VAL A 151 -4.72 4.77 -6.73
C VAL A 151 -4.84 4.05 -8.07
N TYR A 152 -4.29 2.84 -8.15
CA TYR A 152 -4.28 2.01 -9.37
C TYR A 152 -5.17 0.78 -9.23
N GLY A 153 -5.47 0.36 -8.01
CA GLY A 153 -6.33 -0.78 -7.75
C GLY A 153 -6.45 -1.10 -6.27
N GLU A 154 -7.00 -2.27 -6.00
CA GLU A 154 -7.19 -2.82 -4.67
C GLU A 154 -6.61 -4.24 -4.65
N ASP A 155 -5.89 -4.57 -3.58
CA ASP A 155 -5.37 -5.92 -3.39
C ASP A 155 -6.39 -6.85 -2.70
N GLN A 156 -6.07 -8.14 -2.66
CA GLN A 156 -6.92 -9.18 -2.05
C GLN A 156 -7.23 -8.95 -0.54
N TYR A 157 -6.55 -8.02 0.13
CA TYR A 157 -6.76 -7.70 1.54
C TYR A 157 -7.58 -6.42 1.74
N GLY A 158 -8.15 -5.87 0.66
CA GLY A 158 -8.93 -4.65 0.66
C GLY A 158 -8.08 -3.40 0.87
N ARG A 159 -6.78 -3.43 0.50
CA ARG A 159 -5.92 -2.24 0.54
C ARG A 159 -5.84 -1.63 -0.85
N LEU A 160 -5.99 -0.32 -0.92
CA LEU A 160 -5.74 0.43 -2.14
C LEU A 160 -4.24 0.43 -2.43
N VAL A 161 -3.87 0.02 -3.64
CA VAL A 161 -2.49 0.01 -4.12
C VAL A 161 -2.24 1.35 -4.81
N GLY A 162 -1.28 2.13 -4.30
CA GLY A 162 -1.11 3.52 -4.74
C GLY A 162 0.30 4.08 -4.63
N ASP A 163 0.54 5.11 -5.45
CA ASP A 163 1.71 5.98 -5.35
C ASP A 163 1.39 7.12 -4.37
N VAL A 164 2.24 7.32 -3.36
CA VAL A 164 1.98 8.24 -2.24
C VAL A 164 2.90 9.45 -2.35
N TYR A 165 2.29 10.63 -2.40
CA TYR A 165 2.99 11.90 -2.44
C TYR A 165 2.69 12.73 -1.20
N CYS A 166 3.74 13.29 -0.61
CA CYS A 166 3.65 14.19 0.53
C CYS A 166 4.44 15.47 0.24
N ASN A 167 3.76 16.61 0.16
CA ASN A 167 4.37 17.91 -0.19
C ASN A 167 5.26 17.83 -1.45
N GLY A 168 4.77 17.15 -2.49
CA GLY A 168 5.49 16.94 -3.76
C GLY A 168 6.57 15.86 -3.73
N LYS A 169 6.88 15.27 -2.57
CA LYS A 169 7.86 14.18 -2.46
C LYS A 169 7.20 12.82 -2.64
N PHE A 170 7.79 11.96 -3.47
CA PHE A 170 7.33 10.59 -3.69
C PHE A 170 7.87 9.68 -2.57
N ALA A 171 6.98 9.09 -1.76
CA ALA A 171 7.38 8.33 -0.58
C ALA A 171 8.21 7.08 -0.95
N GLN A 172 7.78 6.33 -1.97
CA GLN A 172 8.49 5.14 -2.43
C GLN A 172 9.93 5.42 -2.89
N GLU A 173 10.15 6.54 -3.57
CA GLU A 173 11.50 6.96 -3.98
C GLU A 173 12.42 7.11 -2.78
N ILE A 174 11.95 7.80 -1.74
CA ILE A 174 12.75 8.06 -0.54
C ILE A 174 13.05 6.74 0.18
N MET A 175 12.04 5.88 0.34
CA MET A 175 12.19 4.58 1.00
C MET A 175 13.22 3.69 0.28
N LEU A 176 13.17 3.64 -1.05
CA LEU A 176 14.14 2.86 -1.85
C LEU A 176 15.54 3.47 -1.79
N LYS A 177 15.68 4.79 -1.97
CA LYS A 177 16.98 5.47 -1.94
C LYS A 177 17.67 5.36 -0.57
N LYS A 178 16.91 5.29 0.52
CA LYS A 178 17.44 5.06 1.87
C LYS A 178 17.73 3.58 2.18
N GLY A 179 17.41 2.67 1.27
CA GLY A 179 17.58 1.23 1.50
C GLY A 179 16.65 0.70 2.60
N LEU A 180 15.45 1.26 2.74
CA LEU A 180 14.48 0.88 3.78
C LEU A 180 13.30 0.08 3.22
N ALA A 181 13.32 -0.21 1.92
CA ALA A 181 12.39 -1.12 1.28
C ALA A 181 13.07 -1.87 0.13
N TRP A 182 12.52 -3.03 -0.19
CA TRP A 182 12.84 -3.79 -1.38
C TRP A 182 11.98 -3.30 -2.55
N HIS A 183 12.53 -3.27 -3.76
CA HIS A 183 11.73 -3.12 -4.96
C HIS A 183 11.00 -4.44 -5.23
N TYR A 184 9.66 -4.42 -5.29
CA TYR A 184 8.86 -5.62 -5.49
C TYR A 184 8.67 -5.92 -6.98
N ALA A 185 9.73 -6.40 -7.62
CA ALA A 185 9.83 -6.56 -9.06
C ALA A 185 8.78 -7.52 -9.68
N ALA A 186 8.08 -8.34 -8.89
CA ALA A 186 7.00 -9.19 -9.39
C ALA A 186 5.74 -8.40 -9.79
N TYR A 187 5.52 -7.22 -9.18
CA TYR A 187 4.31 -6.42 -9.36
C TYR A 187 4.58 -5.05 -9.99
N ASP A 188 5.81 -4.57 -9.97
CA ASP A 188 6.21 -3.29 -10.55
C ASP A 188 7.51 -3.45 -11.33
N LYS A 189 7.57 -2.87 -12.53
CA LYS A 189 8.69 -2.98 -13.46
C LYS A 189 9.26 -1.61 -13.85
N ARG A 190 8.85 -0.54 -13.15
CA ARG A 190 9.28 0.82 -13.45
C ARG A 190 10.81 0.93 -13.33
N PRO A 191 11.50 1.45 -14.36
CA PRO A 191 12.96 1.52 -14.37
C PRO A 191 13.51 2.41 -13.23
N GLU A 192 12.75 3.42 -12.80
CA GLU A 192 13.16 4.33 -11.72
C GLU A 192 13.30 3.59 -10.38
N LEU A 193 12.34 2.73 -10.04
CA LEU A 193 12.37 1.96 -8.78
C LEU A 193 13.51 0.94 -8.79
N ILE A 194 13.74 0.29 -9.93
CA ILE A 194 14.88 -0.63 -10.13
C ILE A 194 16.19 0.12 -9.87
N GLU A 195 16.35 1.29 -10.47
CA GLU A 195 17.58 2.06 -10.39
C GLU A 195 17.83 2.62 -8.98
N TRP A 196 16.79 3.08 -8.27
CA TRP A 196 16.94 3.53 -6.87
C TRP A 196 17.33 2.39 -5.94
N ALA A 197 16.69 1.22 -6.08
CA ALA A 197 17.03 0.03 -5.30
C ALA A 197 18.48 -0.42 -5.57
N LYS A 198 18.88 -0.45 -6.85
CA LYS A 198 20.25 -0.80 -7.27
C LYS A 198 21.29 0.15 -6.67
N LYS A 199 21.03 1.47 -6.70
CA LYS A 199 21.91 2.49 -6.12
C LYS A 199 22.05 2.34 -4.61
N ALA A 200 20.94 2.14 -3.90
CA ALA A 200 20.95 1.93 -2.45
C ALA A 200 21.74 0.67 -2.07
N ARG A 201 21.59 -0.41 -2.85
CA ARG A 201 22.34 -1.66 -2.64
C ARG A 201 23.84 -1.47 -2.88
N ALA A 202 24.23 -0.81 -3.97
CA ALA A 202 25.62 -0.52 -4.27
C ALA A 202 26.29 0.39 -3.22
N ALA A 203 25.52 1.30 -2.62
CA ALA A 203 25.99 2.19 -1.56
C ALA A 203 26.00 1.53 -0.16
N GLY A 204 25.46 0.33 0.00
CA GLY A 204 25.39 -0.35 1.30
C GLY A 204 24.58 0.41 2.36
N VAL A 205 23.54 1.15 1.96
CA VAL A 205 22.73 1.95 2.90
C VAL A 205 21.51 1.20 3.40
N GLY A 206 21.05 1.54 4.60
CA GLY A 206 19.88 0.92 5.22
C GLY A 206 20.05 -0.59 5.34
N LEU A 207 19.06 -1.36 4.91
CA LEU A 207 19.07 -2.83 4.96
C LEU A 207 20.26 -3.46 4.22
N TRP A 208 20.82 -2.76 3.23
CA TRP A 208 21.96 -3.21 2.44
C TRP A 208 23.31 -3.10 3.18
N ALA A 209 23.36 -2.48 4.36
CA ALA A 209 24.54 -2.52 5.23
C ALA A 209 24.74 -3.92 5.86
N SER A 210 23.68 -4.75 5.87
CA SER A 210 23.75 -6.13 6.32
C SER A 210 24.43 -7.03 5.29
N SER A 211 25.18 -8.03 5.75
CA SER A 211 25.81 -9.04 4.89
C SER A 211 24.81 -10.06 4.31
N ASP A 212 23.66 -10.26 4.95
CA ASP A 212 22.58 -11.16 4.49
C ASP A 212 21.21 -10.47 4.65
N PRO A 213 20.91 -9.45 3.82
CA PRO A 213 19.62 -8.78 3.85
C PRO A 213 18.54 -9.73 3.35
N LYS A 214 17.55 -10.00 4.20
CA LYS A 214 16.43 -10.90 3.85
C LYS A 214 15.28 -10.15 3.21
N GLU A 215 14.69 -10.77 2.19
CA GLU A 215 13.49 -10.26 1.54
C GLU A 215 12.26 -10.42 2.47
N PRO A 216 11.35 -9.45 2.57
CA PRO A 216 10.23 -9.53 3.50
C PRO A 216 9.24 -10.65 3.12
N TRP A 217 9.05 -10.92 1.82
CA TRP A 217 8.22 -12.04 1.37
C TRP A 217 8.81 -13.41 1.71
N GLU A 218 10.13 -13.57 1.72
CA GLU A 218 10.79 -14.79 2.17
C GLU A 218 10.72 -14.94 3.70
N TRP A 219 10.94 -13.85 4.43
CA TRP A 219 10.79 -13.80 5.88
C TRP A 219 9.38 -14.24 6.33
N ARG A 220 8.34 -13.75 5.64
CA ARG A 220 6.95 -14.16 5.87
C ARG A 220 6.73 -15.65 5.60
N LYS A 221 7.25 -16.18 4.49
CA LYS A 221 7.13 -17.61 4.15
C LYS A 221 7.75 -18.49 5.25
N ASN A 222 8.97 -18.17 5.69
CA ASN A 222 9.69 -18.96 6.70
C ASN A 222 8.99 -18.93 8.06
N ASN A 223 8.52 -17.77 8.51
CA ASN A 223 7.81 -17.66 9.79
C ASN A 223 6.42 -18.33 9.77
N SER A 224 5.74 -18.34 8.61
CA SER A 224 4.46 -19.05 8.47
C SER A 224 4.62 -20.57 8.61
N ARG A 225 5.72 -21.12 8.07
CA ARG A 225 6.06 -22.56 8.17
C ARG A 225 6.39 -22.94 9.61
N ASN A 226 7.22 -22.15 10.28
CA ASN A 226 7.59 -22.41 11.68
C ASN A 226 6.38 -22.37 12.63
N ARG A 227 5.42 -21.46 12.40
CA ARG A 227 4.16 -21.43 13.17
C ARG A 227 3.26 -22.64 12.92
N LYS A 228 3.29 -23.26 11.74
CA LYS A 228 2.54 -24.49 11.47
C LYS A 228 3.22 -25.68 12.14
N LEU A 229 4.54 -25.76 12.08
CA LEU A 229 5.31 -26.86 12.69
C LEU A 229 5.24 -26.85 14.22
N GLY A 230 5.32 -25.67 14.86
CA GLY A 230 5.18 -25.53 16.31
C GLY A 230 3.76 -25.71 16.87
N LYS A 231 2.76 -25.92 16.01
CA LYS A 231 1.39 -26.28 16.41
C LYS A 231 1.09 -27.78 16.26
N LEU A 232 2.03 -28.54 15.67
CA LEU A 232 1.93 -29.98 15.44
C LEU A 232 2.73 -30.79 16.46
N ASN A 233 3.44 -30.11 17.39
CA ASN A 233 4.25 -30.71 18.44
C ASN A 233 3.66 -30.37 19.82
#